data_AF-A0A8B3D015-F1
#
_entry.id   AF-A0A8B3D015-F1
#
_cell.length_a   1.000
_cell.length_b   1.000
_cell.length_c   1.000
_cell.angle_alpha   90.00
_cell.angle_beta   90.00
_cell.angle_gamma   90.00
#
_symmetry.space_group_name_H-M   'P 1'
#
loop_
_entity.id
_entity.type
_entity.pdbx_description
1 polymer ?
#
loop_
_entity_poly.entity_id
_entity_poly.type
_entity_poly.pdbx_seq_one_letter_code
_entity_poly.pdbx_strand_id
1 'polypeptide(L)'
;MKKITWLTILLFLLNVSAFAQSKERGQDDLSRSDVFSEHGSSYTKSLQKIVRDLETTINERLTDLEKKHSLLVILRPELEKVQTIVTEDIPFTFDEGYESNLLKYVRFKFEGGKIKEVELASEKKRIQYEFAFENKRLIFSPPDVLASQVKLERFDKIENTKVGDISLENQIKALRLLESSLRSSIYRIDIMIALYKDKKDRKNLYQIDI
;
A
#
# COMPACT_ATOMS: atom_id res chain seq x y z
N MET A 1 -17.75 -29.99 76.59
CA MET A 1 -16.91 -29.73 77.79
C MET A 1 -15.49 -30.21 77.53
N LYS A 2 -14.50 -29.31 77.68
CA LYS A 2 -13.07 -29.53 78.04
C LYS A 2 -12.21 -30.41 77.10
N LYS A 3 -10.96 -30.13 76.68
CA LYS A 3 -9.88 -29.12 76.81
C LYS A 3 -8.88 -29.49 75.67
N ILE A 4 -8.33 -28.61 74.83
CA ILE A 4 -7.05 -27.88 74.98
C ILE A 4 -5.90 -28.83 75.45
N THR A 5 -4.77 -29.07 74.74
CA THR A 5 -3.59 -28.17 74.52
C THR A 5 -2.48 -28.89 73.70
N TRP A 6 -1.83 -28.15 72.79
CA TRP A 6 -0.37 -28.02 72.50
C TRP A 6 0.41 -29.21 71.87
N LEU A 7 1.10 -29.10 70.72
CA LEU A 7 2.12 -28.18 70.16
C LEU A 7 3.56 -28.50 70.60
N THR A 8 4.32 -29.16 69.70
CA THR A 8 5.79 -29.23 69.59
C THR A 8 6.09 -29.64 68.13
N ILE A 9 6.44 -28.75 67.20
CA ILE A 9 7.77 -28.19 66.90
C ILE A 9 8.85 -29.28 66.77
N LEU A 10 9.35 -29.58 65.55
CA LEU A 10 10.70 -29.20 65.09
C LEU A 10 11.01 -29.69 63.64
N LEU A 11 11.46 -28.73 62.83
CA LEU A 11 12.38 -28.74 61.68
C LEU A 11 12.78 -30.05 60.96
N PHE A 12 12.71 -30.02 59.62
CA PHE A 12 13.83 -30.13 58.66
C PHE A 12 13.35 -29.57 57.31
N LEU A 13 13.71 -28.32 56.96
CA LEU A 13 14.79 -27.94 56.04
C LEU A 13 14.71 -28.58 54.63
N LEU A 14 14.80 -27.70 53.63
CA LEU A 14 15.06 -27.92 52.19
C LEU A 14 13.84 -28.14 51.29
N ASN A 15 13.26 -27.04 50.80
CA ASN A 15 13.41 -26.75 49.37
C ASN A 15 13.11 -25.27 49.07
N VAL A 16 14.14 -24.64 48.52
CA VAL A 16 14.19 -23.26 48.08
C VAL A 16 13.64 -23.19 46.66
N SER A 17 12.97 -22.07 46.38
CA SER A 17 12.69 -21.45 45.08
C SER A 17 11.75 -22.14 44.08
N ALA A 18 10.56 -21.56 43.92
CA ALA A 18 10.06 -21.12 42.61
C ALA A 18 9.12 -19.91 42.79
N PHE A 19 9.67 -18.82 43.33
CA PHE A 19 9.08 -17.50 43.14
C PHE A 19 9.51 -17.04 41.73
N ALA A 20 8.76 -17.47 40.71
CA ALA A 20 8.93 -16.98 39.35
C ALA A 20 8.30 -15.59 39.25
N GLN A 21 9.13 -14.62 39.57
CA GLN A 21 8.94 -13.21 39.32
C GLN A 21 8.64 -12.99 37.83
N SER A 22 7.46 -12.44 37.57
CA SER A 22 7.10 -11.79 36.31
C SER A 22 8.13 -10.72 35.98
N LYS A 23 8.94 -10.96 34.93
CA LYS A 23 9.73 -9.91 34.28
C LYS A 23 9.86 -10.22 32.80
N GLU A 24 9.23 -9.37 32.00
CA GLU A 24 9.58 -9.01 30.62
C GLU A 24 9.94 -10.17 29.67
N ARG A 25 8.92 -10.69 28.97
CA ARG A 25 9.07 -11.20 27.60
C ARG A 25 7.85 -10.78 26.79
N GLY A 26 7.87 -9.53 26.40
CA GLY A 26 6.88 -8.90 25.53
C GLY A 26 7.58 -8.05 24.49
N GLN A 27 8.49 -8.66 23.73
CA GLN A 27 9.18 -8.16 22.53
C GLN A 27 10.27 -9.19 22.25
N ASP A 28 10.01 -10.16 21.37
CA ASP A 28 11.02 -11.02 20.69
C ASP A 28 10.40 -12.22 19.94
N ASP A 29 9.09 -12.24 19.67
CA ASP A 29 8.48 -13.17 18.69
C ASP A 29 8.28 -12.51 17.31
N LEU A 30 9.26 -11.70 16.89
CA LEU A 30 9.48 -11.43 15.47
C LEU A 30 10.40 -12.53 14.93
N SER A 31 9.79 -13.43 14.18
CA SER A 31 10.36 -14.52 13.39
C SER A 31 11.89 -14.49 13.22
N ARG A 32 12.59 -15.34 13.99
CA ARG A 32 14.02 -15.66 13.82
C ARG A 32 14.37 -16.30 12.46
N SER A 33 13.44 -16.35 11.50
CA SER A 33 13.69 -16.76 10.11
C SER A 33 14.28 -15.66 9.23
N ASP A 34 14.26 -14.39 9.65
CA ASP A 34 14.70 -13.27 8.81
C ASP A 34 16.20 -12.93 8.98
N VAL A 35 16.96 -13.77 9.70
CA VAL A 35 18.39 -13.57 9.95
C VAL A 35 19.24 -14.51 9.09
N PHE A 36 19.10 -14.43 7.78
CA PHE A 36 20.15 -14.89 6.84
C PHE A 36 20.11 -14.04 5.55
N SER A 37 20.60 -12.80 5.64
CA SER A 37 21.10 -12.10 4.45
C SER A 37 22.62 -11.99 4.55
N GLU A 38 23.33 -13.00 4.06
CA GLU A 38 24.73 -12.80 3.68
C GLU A 38 24.76 -11.69 2.62
N HIS A 39 25.18 -10.49 3.02
CA HIS A 39 25.43 -9.37 2.12
C HIS A 39 26.48 -9.80 1.08
N GLY A 40 26.02 -10.23 -0.09
CA GLY A 40 26.89 -10.72 -1.17
C GLY A 40 26.48 -12.06 -1.80
N SER A 41 25.50 -12.78 -1.25
CA SER A 41 25.01 -14.02 -1.83
C SER A 41 24.43 -13.81 -3.24
N SER A 42 24.53 -14.83 -4.11
CA SER A 42 23.95 -14.80 -5.47
C SER A 42 22.46 -14.46 -5.45
N TYR A 43 21.75 -14.95 -4.42
CA TYR A 43 20.35 -14.66 -4.17
C TYR A 43 20.10 -13.16 -3.92
N THR A 44 20.84 -12.54 -2.99
CA THR A 44 20.70 -11.10 -2.69
C THR A 44 21.00 -10.24 -3.93
N LYS A 45 22.04 -10.59 -4.70
CA LYS A 45 22.37 -9.92 -5.96
C LYS A 45 21.23 -10.03 -7.00
N SER A 46 20.57 -11.19 -7.06
CA SER A 46 19.44 -11.42 -7.96
C SER A 46 18.24 -10.55 -7.57
N LEU A 47 17.92 -10.46 -6.27
CA LEU A 47 16.85 -9.58 -5.79
C LEU A 47 17.13 -8.10 -6.08
N GLN A 48 18.36 -7.63 -5.83
CA GLN A 48 18.78 -6.27 -6.15
C GLN A 48 18.68 -5.97 -7.65
N LYS A 49 19.02 -6.94 -8.52
CA LYS A 49 18.83 -6.80 -9.96
C LYS A 49 17.35 -6.62 -10.31
N ILE A 50 16.45 -7.43 -9.73
CA ILE A 50 15.00 -7.31 -9.96
C ILE A 50 14.50 -5.92 -9.54
N VAL A 51 14.94 -5.40 -8.40
CA VAL A 51 14.59 -4.04 -7.94
C VAL A 51 14.99 -3.00 -8.99
N ARG A 52 16.24 -3.02 -9.47
CA ARG A 52 16.73 -2.07 -10.49
C ARG A 52 16.00 -2.19 -11.84
N ASP A 53 15.71 -3.42 -12.26
CA ASP A 53 14.95 -3.67 -13.49
C ASP A 53 13.52 -3.10 -13.37
N LEU A 54 12.90 -3.22 -12.19
CA LEU A 54 11.59 -2.64 -11.90
C LEU A 54 11.63 -1.11 -11.85
N GLU A 55 12.63 -0.50 -11.22
CA GLU A 55 12.82 0.96 -11.23
C GLU A 55 12.90 1.51 -12.66
N THR A 56 13.67 0.85 -13.52
CA THR A 56 13.80 1.21 -14.94
C THR A 56 12.45 1.10 -15.65
N THR A 57 11.77 -0.03 -15.50
CA THR A 57 10.45 -0.28 -16.10
C THR A 57 9.41 0.73 -15.65
N ILE A 58 9.37 1.07 -14.36
CA ILE A 58 8.46 2.07 -13.79
C ILE A 58 8.70 3.43 -14.43
N ASN A 59 9.97 3.87 -14.54
CA ASN A 59 10.31 5.16 -15.16
C ASN A 59 9.92 5.23 -16.65
N GLU A 60 10.08 4.13 -17.40
CA GLU A 60 9.59 4.04 -18.77
C GLU A 60 8.06 4.18 -18.84
N ARG A 61 7.33 3.52 -17.94
CA ARG A 61 5.86 3.60 -17.85
C ARG A 61 5.38 5.00 -17.50
N LEU A 62 6.07 5.72 -16.61
CA LEU A 62 5.76 7.12 -16.29
C LEU A 62 5.86 7.99 -17.54
N THR A 63 6.92 7.81 -18.33
CA THR A 63 7.12 8.56 -19.58
C THR A 63 6.00 8.29 -20.59
N ASP A 64 5.54 7.04 -20.72
CA ASP A 64 4.39 6.71 -21.58
C ASP A 64 3.09 7.34 -21.06
N LEU A 65 2.87 7.29 -19.74
CA LEU A 65 1.71 7.90 -19.11
C LEU A 65 1.67 9.42 -19.33
N GLU A 66 2.80 10.12 -19.17
CA GLU A 66 2.92 11.55 -19.46
C GLU A 66 2.56 11.88 -20.92
N LYS A 67 3.05 11.07 -21.87
CA LYS A 67 2.71 11.24 -23.29
C LYS A 67 1.21 11.11 -23.51
N LYS A 68 0.58 10.07 -22.95
CA LYS A 68 -0.87 9.86 -23.07
C LYS A 68 -1.67 10.94 -22.36
N HIS A 69 -1.21 11.38 -21.20
CA HIS A 69 -1.84 12.46 -20.44
C HIS A 69 -1.85 13.77 -21.23
N SER A 70 -0.75 14.13 -21.91
CA SER A 70 -0.72 15.34 -22.75
C SER A 70 -1.77 15.31 -23.87
N LEU A 71 -2.04 14.13 -24.45
CA LEU A 71 -3.12 13.95 -25.43
C LEU A 71 -4.50 14.06 -24.78
N LEU A 72 -4.68 13.48 -23.59
CA LEU A 72 -5.94 13.52 -22.87
C LEU A 72 -6.33 14.94 -22.45
N VAL A 73 -5.38 15.75 -21.99
CA VAL A 73 -5.60 17.14 -21.54
C VAL A 73 -6.08 18.04 -22.69
N ILE A 74 -5.66 17.78 -23.93
CA ILE A 74 -6.20 18.49 -25.11
C ILE A 74 -7.72 18.25 -25.25
N LEU A 75 -8.19 17.04 -24.90
CA LEU A 75 -9.60 16.65 -24.99
C LEU A 75 -10.39 17.04 -23.73
N ARG A 76 -9.74 17.02 -22.57
CA ARG A 76 -10.31 17.30 -21.24
C ARG A 76 -9.34 18.15 -20.40
N PRO A 77 -9.31 19.47 -20.63
CA PRO A 77 -8.38 20.37 -19.95
C PRO A 77 -8.50 20.37 -18.42
N GLU A 78 -9.67 20.03 -17.87
CA GLU A 78 -9.89 19.95 -16.43
C GLU A 78 -9.02 18.88 -15.73
N LEU A 79 -8.45 17.94 -16.49
CA LEU A 79 -7.57 16.88 -15.96
C LEU A 79 -6.10 17.31 -15.88
N GLU A 80 -5.74 18.52 -16.33
CA GLU A 80 -4.35 19.00 -16.44
C GLU A 80 -3.51 18.83 -15.17
N LYS A 81 -4.11 19.02 -14.00
CA LYS A 81 -3.39 18.98 -12.72
C LYS A 81 -3.52 17.65 -11.99
N VAL A 82 -4.70 17.04 -12.05
CA VAL A 82 -5.01 15.83 -11.28
C VAL A 82 -5.88 14.91 -12.12
N GLN A 83 -5.46 13.65 -12.18
CA GLN A 83 -6.25 12.59 -12.78
C GLN A 83 -6.43 11.47 -11.77
N THR A 84 -7.69 11.09 -11.48
CA THR A 84 -8.02 9.94 -10.65
C THR A 84 -8.67 8.87 -11.50
N ILE A 85 -8.17 7.65 -11.40
CA ILE A 85 -8.70 6.48 -12.10
C ILE A 85 -9.18 5.49 -11.02
N VAL A 86 -10.49 5.33 -10.92
CA VAL A 86 -11.11 4.35 -10.00
C VAL A 86 -10.89 2.96 -10.58
N THR A 87 -10.24 2.08 -9.81
CA THR A 87 -9.92 0.72 -10.22
C THR A 87 -10.94 -0.28 -9.70
N GLU A 88 -11.42 -0.09 -8.47
CA GLU A 88 -12.49 -0.86 -7.85
C GLU A 88 -13.39 0.08 -7.03
N ASP A 89 -14.70 -0.08 -7.14
CA ASP A 89 -15.70 0.60 -6.32
C ASP A 89 -16.78 -0.42 -5.99
N ILE A 90 -16.64 -1.04 -4.82
CA ILE A 90 -17.45 -2.19 -4.40
C ILE A 90 -18.20 -1.79 -3.13
N PRO A 91 -19.49 -1.45 -3.24
CA PRO A 91 -20.33 -1.23 -2.08
C PRO A 91 -20.75 -2.57 -1.45
N PHE A 92 -21.02 -2.56 -0.14
CA PHE A 92 -21.59 -3.71 0.60
C PHE A 92 -20.80 -5.03 0.46
N THR A 93 -19.47 -4.95 0.45
CA THR A 93 -18.63 -6.15 0.53
C THR A 93 -18.57 -6.68 1.95
N PHE A 94 -18.65 -8.01 2.11
CA PHE A 94 -18.50 -8.69 3.39
C PHE A 94 -17.04 -9.06 3.60
N ASP A 95 -16.44 -8.52 4.65
CA ASP A 95 -15.08 -8.88 5.04
C ASP A 95 -14.97 -8.97 6.56
N GLU A 96 -14.32 -10.03 7.04
CA GLU A 96 -14.18 -10.34 8.47
C GLU A 96 -15.52 -10.34 9.25
N GLY A 97 -16.62 -10.69 8.60
CA GLY A 97 -17.96 -10.70 9.21
C GLY A 97 -18.65 -9.33 9.31
N TYR A 98 -18.08 -8.29 8.69
CA TYR A 98 -18.67 -6.95 8.64
C TYR A 98 -18.96 -6.51 7.21
N GLU A 99 -20.07 -5.79 7.02
CA GLU A 99 -20.34 -5.08 5.79
C GLU A 99 -19.46 -3.82 5.69
N SER A 100 -18.82 -3.67 4.54
CA SER A 100 -17.91 -2.56 4.26
C SER A 100 -18.03 -2.07 2.83
N ASN A 101 -17.60 -0.84 2.59
CA ASN A 101 -17.39 -0.30 1.25
C ASN A 101 -15.89 -0.31 0.97
N LEU A 102 -15.51 -0.71 -0.25
CA LEU A 102 -14.15 -0.73 -0.73
C LEU A 102 -14.03 0.16 -1.96
N LEU A 103 -13.14 1.15 -1.86
CA LEU A 103 -12.76 2.01 -2.98
C LEU A 103 -11.26 1.85 -3.22
N LYS A 104 -10.87 1.48 -4.43
CA LYS A 104 -9.48 1.52 -4.87
C LYS A 104 -9.34 2.47 -6.05
N TYR A 105 -8.32 3.30 -6.01
CA TYR A 105 -8.04 4.24 -7.08
C TYR A 105 -6.54 4.48 -7.25
N VAL A 106 -6.16 4.90 -8.45
CA VAL A 106 -4.85 5.46 -8.73
C VAL A 106 -5.03 6.94 -9.04
N ARG A 107 -4.30 7.80 -8.34
CA ARG A 107 -4.31 9.24 -8.55
C ARG A 107 -2.94 9.71 -9.01
N PHE A 108 -2.95 10.53 -10.05
CA PHE A 108 -1.79 11.18 -10.61
C PHE A 108 -1.91 12.68 -10.37
N LYS A 109 -0.85 13.28 -9.82
CA LYS A 109 -0.69 14.74 -9.75
C LYS A 109 0.35 15.15 -10.78
N PHE A 110 0.04 16.15 -11.58
CA PHE A 110 0.90 16.66 -12.64
C PHE A 110 1.33 18.10 -12.37
N GLU A 111 2.53 18.43 -12.82
CA GLU A 111 3.08 19.79 -12.82
C GLU A 111 3.81 20.01 -14.14
N GLY A 112 3.36 20.97 -14.95
CA GLY A 112 3.92 21.21 -16.29
C GLY A 112 3.84 20.00 -17.23
N GLY A 113 2.79 19.17 -17.10
CA GLY A 113 2.62 17.94 -17.88
C GLY A 113 3.50 16.75 -17.44
N LYS A 114 4.29 16.91 -16.38
CA LYS A 114 5.11 15.86 -15.77
C LYS A 114 4.45 15.30 -14.52
N ILE A 115 4.65 14.01 -14.27
CA ILE A 115 4.11 13.36 -13.07
C ILE A 115 4.93 13.81 -11.86
N LYS A 116 4.27 14.46 -10.91
CA LYS A 116 4.85 14.85 -9.62
C LYS A 116 4.64 13.78 -8.56
N GLU A 117 3.47 13.14 -8.58
CA GLU A 117 3.09 12.17 -7.57
C GLU A 117 2.14 11.13 -8.17
N VAL A 118 2.33 9.88 -7.78
CA VAL A 118 1.41 8.78 -8.01
C VAL A 118 0.98 8.23 -6.66
N GLU A 119 -0.33 8.21 -6.42
CA GLU A 119 -0.94 7.67 -5.21
C GLU A 119 -1.80 6.47 -5.59
N LEU A 120 -1.43 5.29 -5.09
CA LEU A 120 -2.28 4.10 -5.14
C LEU A 120 -2.99 4.02 -3.80
N ALA A 121 -4.31 4.16 -3.80
CA ALA A 121 -5.11 4.15 -2.60
C ALA A 121 -6.07 2.97 -2.58
N SER A 122 -6.23 2.39 -1.39
CA SER A 122 -7.28 1.43 -1.04
C SER A 122 -7.92 1.91 0.25
N GLU A 123 -9.16 2.36 0.14
CA GLU A 123 -9.95 2.90 1.23
C GLU A 123 -11.07 1.92 1.56
N LYS A 124 -11.09 1.45 2.80
CA LYS A 124 -12.10 0.52 3.31
C LYS A 124 -12.80 1.16 4.50
N LYS A 125 -14.13 1.24 4.46
CA LYS A 125 -14.93 1.77 5.57
C LYS A 125 -16.03 0.77 5.93
N ARG A 126 -16.14 0.39 7.21
CA ARG A 126 -17.25 -0.44 7.68
C ARG A 126 -18.53 0.39 7.75
N ILE A 127 -19.65 -0.20 7.33
CA ILE A 127 -20.93 0.52 7.21
C ILE A 127 -21.53 0.79 8.59
N GLN A 128 -21.60 -0.23 9.44
CA GLN A 128 -22.21 -0.12 10.77
C GLN A 128 -21.30 0.52 11.83
N TYR A 129 -20.02 0.70 11.52
CA TYR A 129 -19.00 1.24 12.42
C TYR A 129 -18.21 2.32 11.70
N GLU A 130 -18.75 3.54 11.64
CA GLU A 130 -18.19 4.61 10.80
C GLU A 130 -16.74 5.00 11.15
N PHE A 131 -16.33 4.81 12.41
CA PHE A 131 -14.95 5.02 12.87
C PHE A 131 -14.03 3.85 12.49
N ALA A 132 -14.55 2.68 12.14
CA ALA A 132 -13.75 1.55 11.70
C ALA A 132 -13.44 1.67 10.21
N PHE A 133 -12.39 2.42 9.90
CA PHE A 133 -11.84 2.57 8.56
C PHE A 133 -10.39 2.07 8.49
N GLU A 134 -9.98 1.66 7.29
CA GLU A 134 -8.61 1.30 6.96
C GLU A 134 -8.26 1.89 5.59
N ASN A 135 -7.30 2.81 5.57
CA ASN A 135 -6.79 3.45 4.37
C ASN A 135 -5.35 3.02 4.16
N LYS A 136 -5.09 2.36 3.04
CA LYS A 136 -3.74 1.97 2.60
C LYS A 136 -3.37 2.83 1.40
N ARG A 137 -2.24 3.51 1.47
CA ARG A 137 -1.73 4.33 0.37
C ARG A 137 -0.27 3.99 0.08
N LEU A 138 0.06 3.78 -1.18
CA LEU A 138 1.43 3.84 -1.67
C LEU A 138 1.58 5.16 -2.42
N ILE A 139 2.43 6.04 -1.90
CA ILE A 139 2.71 7.36 -2.47
C ILE A 139 4.11 7.32 -3.05
N PHE A 140 4.20 7.57 -4.35
CA PHE A 140 5.45 7.59 -5.09
C PHE A 140 5.64 8.98 -5.72
N SER A 141 6.85 9.52 -5.59
CA SER A 141 7.26 10.77 -6.22
C SER A 141 8.47 10.49 -7.11
N PRO A 142 8.33 10.58 -8.45
CA PRO A 142 9.44 10.38 -9.37
C PRO A 142 10.61 11.35 -9.09
N PRO A 143 11.86 10.98 -9.40
CA PRO A 143 12.27 9.74 -10.09
C PRO A 143 12.62 8.57 -9.16
N ASP A 144 12.69 8.81 -7.84
CA ASP A 144 13.18 7.82 -6.88
C ASP A 144 12.05 6.92 -6.36
N VAL A 145 12.01 5.69 -6.84
CA VAL A 145 10.96 4.73 -6.50
C VAL A 145 11.15 4.14 -5.09
N LEU A 146 12.38 4.08 -4.59
CA LEU A 146 12.64 3.57 -3.25
C LEU A 146 12.33 4.61 -2.16
N ALA A 147 12.30 5.89 -2.52
CA ALA A 147 11.76 6.95 -1.65
C ALA A 147 10.23 6.88 -1.46
N SER A 148 9.52 5.99 -2.17
CA SER A 148 8.08 5.80 -2.02
C SER A 148 7.69 5.50 -0.58
N GLN A 149 6.53 6.01 -0.17
CA GLN A 149 5.99 5.84 1.18
C GLN A 149 4.75 4.95 1.15
N VAL A 150 4.76 3.92 1.98
CA VAL A 150 3.57 3.13 2.31
C VAL A 150 2.98 3.73 3.58
N LYS A 151 1.77 4.27 3.48
CA LYS A 151 0.98 4.79 4.59
C LYS A 151 -0.17 3.83 4.89
N LEU A 152 -0.26 3.38 6.14
CA LEU A 152 -1.43 2.70 6.68
C LEU A 152 -2.07 3.61 7.71
N GLU A 153 -3.34 3.92 7.52
CA GLU A 153 -4.10 4.82 8.37
C GLU A 153 -5.39 4.14 8.81
N ARG A 154 -5.54 4.02 10.13
CA ARG A 154 -6.71 3.50 10.84
C ARG A 154 -7.14 4.56 11.85
N PHE A 155 -8.30 4.38 12.47
CA PHE A 155 -8.82 5.33 13.47
C PHE A 155 -7.86 5.58 14.64
N ASP A 156 -7.15 4.55 15.09
CA ASP A 156 -6.28 4.58 16.27
C ASP A 156 -4.79 4.68 15.92
N LYS A 157 -4.42 4.53 14.64
CA LYS A 157 -3.02 4.34 14.25
C LYS A 157 -2.71 4.89 12.86
N ILE A 158 -1.56 5.56 12.76
CA ILE A 158 -0.94 5.93 11.48
C ILE A 158 0.46 5.32 11.45
N GLU A 159 0.74 4.51 10.43
CA GLU A 159 2.04 3.94 10.15
C GLU A 159 2.55 4.46 8.82
N ASN A 160 3.82 4.86 8.79
CA ASN A 160 4.49 5.30 7.56
C ASN A 160 5.80 4.53 7.43
N THR A 161 5.97 3.84 6.30
CA THR A 161 7.15 3.03 6.02
C THR A 161 7.67 3.40 4.64
N LYS A 162 8.96 3.72 4.53
CA LYS A 162 9.58 3.92 3.22
C LYS A 162 9.85 2.58 2.57
N VAL A 163 9.66 2.49 1.27
CA VAL A 163 9.94 1.28 0.51
C VAL A 163 11.42 0.92 0.61
N GLY A 164 12.34 1.88 0.54
CA GLY A 164 13.78 1.61 0.69
C GLY A 164 14.19 0.97 2.02
N ASP A 165 13.38 1.13 3.07
CA ASP A 165 13.70 0.69 4.44
C ASP A 165 13.19 -0.74 4.75
N ILE A 166 12.43 -1.38 3.85
CA ILE A 166 11.90 -2.74 4.04
C ILE A 166 12.76 -3.80 3.33
N SER A 167 12.49 -5.09 3.60
CA SER A 167 13.18 -6.20 2.95
C SER A 167 13.07 -6.16 1.42
N LEU A 168 14.10 -6.61 0.71
CA LEU A 168 14.14 -6.61 -0.77
C LEU A 168 12.93 -7.31 -1.40
N GLU A 169 12.43 -8.38 -0.79
CA GLU A 169 11.22 -9.06 -1.28
C GLU A 169 9.98 -8.18 -1.20
N ASN A 170 9.82 -7.44 -0.09
CA ASN A 170 8.70 -6.52 0.08
C ASN A 170 8.86 -5.28 -0.79
N GLN A 171 10.10 -4.83 -1.05
CA GLN A 171 10.38 -3.82 -2.08
C GLN A 171 9.88 -4.29 -3.45
N ILE A 172 10.24 -5.51 -3.87
CA ILE A 172 9.80 -6.07 -5.16
C ILE A 172 8.27 -6.15 -5.24
N LYS A 173 7.58 -6.56 -4.17
CA LYS A 173 6.11 -6.58 -4.12
C LYS A 173 5.51 -5.19 -4.31
N ALA A 174 6.02 -4.18 -3.60
CA ALA A 174 5.56 -2.80 -3.72
C ALA A 174 5.80 -2.23 -5.13
N LEU A 175 6.99 -2.45 -5.69
CA LEU A 175 7.36 -2.00 -7.03
C LEU A 175 6.52 -2.69 -8.12
N ARG A 176 6.23 -3.99 -7.99
CA ARG A 176 5.32 -4.71 -8.92
C ARG A 176 3.88 -4.20 -8.83
N LEU A 177 3.40 -3.85 -7.63
CA LEU A 177 2.09 -3.24 -7.47
C LEU A 177 2.03 -1.88 -8.18
N LEU A 178 3.08 -1.06 -8.04
CA LEU A 178 3.20 0.21 -8.74
C LEU A 178 3.25 0.01 -10.27
N GLU A 179 4.13 -0.85 -10.77
CA GLU A 179 4.27 -1.15 -12.21
C GLU A 179 2.94 -1.61 -12.83
N SER A 180 2.28 -2.59 -12.21
CA SER A 180 1.00 -3.13 -12.71
C SER A 180 -0.11 -2.09 -12.69
N SER A 181 -0.15 -1.23 -11.67
CA SER A 181 -1.11 -0.13 -11.56
C SER A 181 -0.87 0.95 -12.61
N LEU A 182 0.40 1.29 -12.90
CA LEU A 182 0.76 2.20 -13.99
C LEU A 182 0.35 1.62 -15.33
N ARG A 183 0.67 0.35 -15.59
CA ARG A 183 0.28 -0.36 -16.81
C ARG A 183 -1.24 -0.36 -17.01
N SER A 184 -2.01 -0.68 -15.97
CA SER A 184 -3.48 -0.63 -16.02
C SER A 184 -4.00 0.78 -16.31
N SER A 185 -3.41 1.79 -15.67
CA SER A 185 -3.78 3.19 -15.85
C SER A 185 -3.56 3.68 -17.28
N ILE A 186 -2.43 3.30 -17.90
CA ILE A 186 -2.12 3.57 -19.31
C ILE A 186 -3.23 3.04 -20.23
N TYR A 187 -3.65 1.78 -20.07
CA TYR A 187 -4.74 1.21 -20.87
C TYR A 187 -6.07 1.96 -20.67
N ARG A 188 -6.38 2.35 -19.43
CA ARG A 188 -7.61 3.10 -19.12
C ARG A 188 -7.58 4.50 -19.73
N ILE A 189 -6.43 5.17 -19.72
CA ILE A 189 -6.25 6.47 -20.39
C ILE A 189 -6.44 6.34 -21.90
N ASP A 190 -5.91 5.29 -22.54
CA ASP A 190 -6.12 5.06 -23.97
C ASP A 190 -7.60 4.91 -24.32
N ILE A 191 -8.35 4.15 -23.52
CA ILE A 191 -9.80 4.01 -23.68
C ILE A 191 -10.50 5.37 -23.51
N MET A 192 -10.13 6.15 -22.49
CA MET A 192 -10.70 7.48 -22.27
C MET A 192 -10.45 8.42 -23.46
N ILE A 193 -9.23 8.43 -24.00
CA ILE A 193 -8.88 9.24 -25.19
C ILE A 193 -9.75 8.83 -26.38
N ALA A 194 -9.88 7.53 -26.65
CA ALA A 194 -10.71 7.03 -27.74
C ALA A 194 -12.18 7.46 -27.59
N LEU A 195 -12.75 7.28 -26.39
CA LEU A 195 -14.13 7.67 -26.10
C LEU A 195 -14.38 9.18 -26.24
N TYR A 196 -13.42 10.02 -25.81
CA TYR A 196 -13.58 11.47 -25.93
C TYR A 196 -13.38 11.97 -27.36
N LYS A 197 -12.50 11.34 -28.15
CA LYS A 197 -12.37 11.63 -29.58
C LYS A 197 -13.67 11.31 -30.32
N ASP A 198 -14.19 10.09 -30.17
CA ASP A 198 -15.46 9.68 -30.80
C ASP A 198 -16.61 10.63 -30.41
N LYS A 199 -16.71 11.01 -29.13
CA LYS A 199 -17.74 11.96 -28.68
C LYS A 199 -17.57 13.35 -29.30
N LYS A 200 -16.33 13.83 -29.50
CA LYS A 200 -16.06 15.12 -30.15
C LYS A 200 -16.42 15.07 -31.64
N ASP A 201 -16.00 14.02 -32.32
CA ASP A 201 -16.25 13.83 -33.74
C ASP A 201 -17.76 13.72 -34.02
N ARG A 202 -18.50 12.97 -33.18
CA ARG A 202 -19.96 12.87 -33.31
C ARG A 202 -20.70 14.18 -33.09
N LYS A 203 -20.21 15.05 -32.19
CA LYS A 203 -20.79 16.39 -32.00
C LYS A 203 -20.57 17.29 -33.22
N ASN A 204 -19.48 17.07 -33.94
CA ASN A 204 -19.12 17.86 -35.11
C ASN A 204 -19.71 17.30 -36.42
N LEU A 205 -20.32 16.11 -36.42
CA LEU A 205 -21.01 15.55 -37.60
C LEU A 205 -22.08 16.50 -38.16
N TYR A 206 -22.80 17.24 -37.32
CA TYR A 206 -23.78 18.24 -37.75
C TYR A 206 -23.16 19.49 -38.40
N GLN A 207 -21.84 19.66 -38.32
CA GLN A 207 -21.09 20.73 -39.00
C GLN A 207 -20.48 20.26 -40.32
N ILE A 208 -20.58 18.96 -40.62
CA ILE A 208 -20.24 18.38 -41.91
C ILE A 208 -21.54 18.33 -42.71
N ASP A 209 -22.01 19.50 -43.16
CA ASP A 209 -23.02 19.58 -44.21
C ASP A 209 -22.36 19.27 -45.57
N ILE A 210 -23.02 18.40 -46.34
CA ILE A 210 -22.79 18.09 -47.76
C ILE A 210 -23.72 18.98 -48.58
#